data_AF-A0A1C3EKE3-F1
#
_entry.id   AF-A0A1C3EKE3-F1
#
_cell.length_a   1.000
_cell.length_b   1.000
_cell.length_c   1.000
_cell.angle_alpha   90.00
_cell.angle_beta   90.00
_cell.angle_gamma   90.00
#
_symmetry.space_group_name_H-M   'P 1'
#
loop_
_entity.id
_entity.type
_entity.pdbx_description
1 polymer ?
#
loop_
_entity_poly.entity_id
_entity_poly.type
_entity_poly.pdbx_seq_one_letter_code
_entity_poly.pdbx_strand_id
1 'polypeptide(L)'
;MTSESDIPDSNTTENRSSDGLTQRVAGLSLRMMLGEATPAEHREFEELLASDPAARQTYYHLLDVDQGLMELGESGASLLPQSTVILPAQPARKRPWRRLSSRGMRYLAVAMFSVVATIGVSRLLATSQPVVAAANRQRIVMQDAAPAFVATFIRSTNCVWASDTATLMEGQRLLSGNMKLKSGLAEFRFDSGVRLVLEGPARLRIVSAQCAHLDAGKVVLHGHEMADEFALVTPRGTLFDVGTEYGTFVDDDGDVELHVFDGQVRIESAMVPPAESLVEAGDAKRLGTAQVESLSLNPEEFQRETPGRSAGGDPAQGGLLAYDGFTLSGPENDWHTGGFGWSGAWLHHIGSPKLSTVLSDPQASIEFESRRQNDRAGLIRLAPKKELAKRSLAHPLRLNMDNVYYLSFSLRKVENVAPNVPQYASVSFRSSIAGEERRRIVVGMSSERLPILSHNDQNLQVAPPLMVGESYLFVVKIVAGSSTPDQILLRIYSKEEPPQASEPSAWTVMTRPDFDHTEYDHIMIYSQGTTYEVDEVRLATTWEAATSSATPQPPLEQ
;
A
#
# COMPACT_ATOMS: atom_id res chain seq x y z
N MET A 1 -20.87 66.75 -20.28
CA MET A 1 -19.45 66.68 -19.86
C MET A 1 -19.42 66.58 -18.35
N THR A 2 -19.07 65.38 -17.87
CA THR A 2 -18.42 65.04 -16.58
C THR A 2 -18.78 65.81 -15.30
N SER A 3 -19.42 65.10 -14.37
CA SER A 3 -19.28 65.26 -12.90
C SER A 3 -19.24 63.83 -12.34
N GLU A 4 -18.08 63.31 -11.97
CA GLU A 4 -17.41 63.41 -10.66
C GLU A 4 -18.03 62.49 -9.61
N SER A 5 -17.14 61.73 -8.99
CA SER A 5 -17.27 60.48 -8.26
C SER A 5 -17.76 60.64 -6.82
N ASP A 6 -18.57 59.70 -6.34
CA ASP A 6 -18.61 59.28 -4.94
C ASP A 6 -18.98 57.79 -4.85
N ILE A 7 -18.09 57.00 -4.24
CA ILE A 7 -18.30 55.60 -3.86
C ILE A 7 -18.58 55.57 -2.36
N PRO A 8 -19.65 54.90 -1.87
CA PRO A 8 -19.71 54.46 -0.50
C PRO A 8 -19.34 52.98 -0.37
N ASP A 9 -18.40 52.70 0.53
CA ASP A 9 -18.06 51.38 1.06
C ASP A 9 -19.27 50.73 1.75
N SER A 10 -19.66 49.54 1.30
CA SER A 10 -20.57 48.65 2.03
C SER A 10 -19.98 47.25 2.10
N ASN A 11 -19.02 47.04 2.99
CA ASN A 11 -18.54 45.70 3.33
C ASN A 11 -18.12 45.65 4.80
N THR A 12 -19.08 45.61 5.72
CA THR A 12 -18.76 45.47 7.16
C THR A 12 -19.83 44.82 8.04
N THR A 13 -20.88 44.19 7.48
CA THR A 13 -21.95 43.60 8.31
C THR A 13 -22.18 42.09 8.18
N GLU A 14 -21.51 41.36 7.27
CA GLU A 14 -21.72 39.91 7.13
C GLU A 14 -20.72 39.01 7.88
N ASN A 15 -19.61 39.54 8.41
CA ASN A 15 -18.57 38.71 9.04
C ASN A 15 -18.70 38.56 10.57
N ARG A 16 -19.81 39.01 11.18
CA ARG A 16 -20.01 38.98 12.65
C ARG A 16 -20.96 37.88 13.13
N SER A 17 -21.70 37.22 12.23
CA SER A 17 -22.68 36.17 12.56
C SER A 17 -22.11 34.75 12.48
N SER A 18 -21.17 34.49 11.55
CA SER A 18 -20.53 33.17 11.38
C SER A 18 -19.70 32.77 12.60
N ASP A 19 -18.84 33.67 13.09
CA ASP A 19 -17.97 33.40 14.25
C ASP A 19 -18.77 33.13 15.53
N GLY A 20 -19.89 33.83 15.73
CA GLY A 20 -20.77 33.63 16.87
C GLY A 20 -21.49 32.28 16.83
N LEU A 21 -21.93 31.86 15.65
CA LEU A 21 -22.55 30.55 15.42
C LEU A 21 -21.55 29.42 15.66
N THR A 22 -20.34 29.53 15.09
CA THR A 22 -19.26 28.54 15.26
C THR A 22 -18.87 28.39 16.73
N GLN A 23 -18.70 29.48 17.47
CA GLN A 23 -18.42 29.42 18.91
C GLN A 23 -19.58 28.82 19.71
N ARG A 24 -20.83 29.09 19.32
CA ARG A 24 -22.01 28.55 20.00
C ARG A 24 -22.17 27.05 19.80
N VAL A 25 -21.98 26.56 18.58
CA VAL A 25 -22.02 25.12 18.24
C VAL A 25 -20.88 24.38 18.94
N ALA A 26 -19.66 24.93 18.96
CA ALA A 26 -18.53 24.36 19.66
C ALA A 26 -18.76 24.25 21.18
N GLY A 27 -19.29 25.32 21.80
CA GLY A 27 -19.59 25.34 23.23
C GLY A 27 -20.68 24.36 23.64
N LEU A 28 -21.73 24.21 22.84
CA LEU A 28 -22.81 23.24 23.09
C LEU A 28 -22.32 21.79 22.90
N SER A 29 -21.51 21.53 21.85
CA SER A 29 -20.93 20.21 21.60
C SER A 29 -20.04 19.73 22.76
N LEU A 30 -19.16 20.60 23.27
CA LEU A 30 -18.28 20.25 24.39
C LEU A 30 -19.07 19.94 25.67
N ARG A 31 -20.14 20.70 25.95
CA ARG A 31 -20.99 20.45 27.12
C ARG A 31 -21.81 19.16 26.99
N MET A 32 -22.17 18.74 25.77
CA MET A 32 -22.76 17.42 25.54
C MET A 32 -21.76 16.29 25.80
N MET A 33 -20.53 16.42 25.30
CA MET A 33 -19.47 15.43 25.52
C MET A 33 -19.11 15.26 27.00
N LEU A 34 -19.13 16.36 27.78
CA LEU A 34 -18.90 16.33 29.22
C LEU A 34 -20.12 15.88 30.05
N GLY A 35 -21.28 15.65 29.42
CA GLY A 35 -22.51 15.27 30.11
C GLY A 35 -23.17 16.39 30.93
N GLU A 36 -22.81 17.65 30.67
CA GLU A 36 -23.26 18.84 31.42
C GLU A 36 -24.31 19.67 30.67
N ALA A 37 -24.82 19.17 29.54
CA ALA A 37 -25.82 19.85 28.72
C ALA A 37 -27.22 19.73 29.33
N THR A 38 -27.94 20.85 29.41
CA THR A 38 -29.35 20.85 29.84
C THR A 38 -30.28 20.39 28.71
N PRO A 39 -31.51 19.92 29.01
CA PRO A 39 -32.48 19.52 27.97
C PRO A 39 -32.94 20.66 27.05
N ALA A 40 -32.76 21.92 27.45
CA ALA A 40 -33.01 23.08 26.59
C ALA A 40 -31.85 23.30 25.62
N GLU A 41 -30.62 23.20 26.10
CA GLU A 41 -29.40 23.29 25.28
C GLU A 41 -29.26 22.13 24.30
N HIS A 42 -29.79 20.94 24.64
CA HIS A 42 -29.83 19.80 23.72
C HIS A 42 -30.74 20.05 22.52
N ARG A 43 -31.93 20.62 22.77
CA ARG A 43 -32.86 21.00 21.71
C ARG A 43 -32.35 22.16 20.87
N GLU A 44 -31.74 23.16 21.48
CA GLU A 44 -31.09 24.28 20.77
C GLU A 44 -30.03 23.77 19.81
N PHE A 45 -29.21 22.80 20.24
CA PHE A 45 -28.18 22.19 19.40
C PHE A 45 -28.75 21.37 18.24
N GLU A 46 -29.77 20.54 18.49
CA GLU A 46 -30.45 19.78 17.43
C GLU A 46 -31.07 20.72 16.37
N GLU A 47 -31.68 21.81 16.81
CA GLU A 47 -32.29 22.80 15.92
C GLU A 47 -31.25 23.56 15.09
N LEU A 48 -30.11 23.91 15.68
CA LEU A 48 -28.97 24.53 14.96
C LEU A 48 -28.36 23.59 13.92
N LEU A 49 -28.19 22.31 14.24
CA LEU A 49 -27.70 21.31 13.28
C LEU A 49 -28.70 21.00 12.17
N ALA A 50 -30.00 21.04 12.46
CA ALA A 50 -31.04 20.81 11.46
C ALA A 50 -31.17 21.99 10.49
N SER A 51 -31.13 23.23 11.01
CA SER A 51 -31.43 24.44 10.24
C SER A 51 -30.25 24.98 9.43
N ASP A 52 -29.00 24.81 9.88
CA ASP A 52 -27.84 25.47 9.26
C ASP A 52 -26.76 24.47 8.75
N PRO A 53 -26.45 24.45 7.45
CA PRO A 53 -25.34 23.67 6.88
C PRO A 53 -23.96 24.01 7.44
N ALA A 54 -23.68 25.27 7.79
CA ALA A 54 -22.39 25.69 8.33
C ALA A 54 -22.19 25.21 9.78
N ALA A 55 -23.28 25.11 10.54
CA ALA A 55 -23.27 24.50 11.88
C ALA A 55 -22.92 23.00 11.80
N ARG A 56 -23.44 22.27 10.80
CA ARG A 56 -23.09 20.85 10.57
C ARG A 56 -21.62 20.67 10.21
N GLN A 57 -21.08 21.50 9.32
CA GLN A 57 -19.65 21.45 8.98
C GLN A 57 -18.76 21.71 10.20
N THR A 58 -19.11 22.71 11.02
CA THR A 58 -18.40 23.01 12.27
C THR A 58 -18.44 21.81 13.23
N TYR A 59 -19.60 21.17 13.37
CA TYR A 59 -19.76 19.99 14.22
C TYR A 59 -18.97 18.77 13.72
N TYR A 60 -18.96 18.52 12.41
CA TYR A 60 -18.13 17.44 11.83
C TYR A 60 -16.65 17.67 12.08
N HIS A 61 -16.16 18.91 11.93
CA HIS A 61 -14.78 19.24 12.23
C HIS A 61 -14.43 19.05 13.72
N LEU A 62 -15.39 19.30 14.64
CA LEU A 62 -15.19 19.02 16.06
C LEU A 62 -15.18 17.52 16.37
N LEU A 63 -16.02 16.72 15.72
CA LEU A 63 -16.01 15.26 15.85
C LEU A 63 -14.71 14.65 15.33
N ASP A 64 -14.17 15.16 14.22
CA ASP A 64 -12.90 14.71 13.64
C ASP A 64 -11.72 14.99 14.60
N VAL A 65 -11.71 16.18 15.23
CA VAL A 65 -10.73 16.53 16.26
C VAL A 65 -10.88 15.66 17.52
N ASP A 66 -12.11 15.40 17.99
CA ASP A 66 -12.36 14.57 19.15
C ASP A 66 -11.96 13.10 18.91
N GLN A 67 -12.26 12.57 17.73
CA GLN A 67 -11.84 11.24 17.31
C GLN A 67 -10.30 11.15 17.23
N GLY A 68 -9.64 12.14 16.63
CA GLY A 68 -8.17 12.21 16.60
C GLY A 68 -7.54 12.33 17.99
N LEU A 69 -8.18 13.04 18.93
CA LEU A 69 -7.73 13.14 20.32
C LEU A 69 -7.94 11.84 21.10
N MET A 70 -9.02 11.09 20.85
CA MET A 70 -9.22 9.75 21.42
C MET A 70 -8.19 8.75 20.89
N GLU A 71 -7.90 8.77 19.59
CA GLU A 71 -6.86 7.93 18.97
C GLU A 71 -5.46 8.23 19.54
N LEU A 72 -5.16 9.51 19.80
CA LEU A 72 -3.93 9.95 20.50
C LEU A 72 -3.93 9.56 21.98
N GLY A 73 -5.08 9.60 22.66
CA GLY A 73 -5.25 9.19 24.06
C GLY A 73 -5.07 7.69 24.27
N GLU A 74 -5.62 6.87 23.37
CA GLU A 74 -5.45 5.41 23.39
C GLU A 74 -4.03 4.99 23.00
N SER A 75 -3.41 5.67 22.03
CA SER A 75 -2.00 5.43 21.64
C SER A 75 -1.02 5.93 22.71
N GLY A 76 -1.35 6.99 23.44
CA GLY A 76 -0.55 7.54 24.55
C GLY A 76 -0.68 6.77 25.87
N ALA A 77 -1.84 6.14 26.11
CA ALA A 77 -2.08 5.32 27.30
C ALA A 77 -1.21 4.05 27.34
N SER A 78 -0.73 3.57 26.19
CA SER A 78 0.23 2.45 26.11
C SER A 78 1.69 2.87 26.33
N LEU A 79 2.00 4.17 26.39
CA LEU A 79 3.37 4.70 26.54
C LEU A 79 3.65 5.37 27.88
N LEU A 80 2.68 5.41 28.81
CA LEU A 80 2.92 5.85 30.17
C LEU A 80 3.30 4.66 31.06
N PRO A 81 4.51 4.62 31.65
CA PRO A 81 4.83 3.61 32.64
C PRO A 81 3.86 3.77 33.82
N GLN A 82 3.17 2.69 34.18
CA GLN A 82 2.40 2.60 35.43
C GLN A 82 3.33 2.84 36.62
N SER A 83 3.46 4.09 37.01
CA SER A 83 4.12 4.45 38.26
C SER A 83 3.14 4.13 39.38
N THR A 84 3.37 3.00 40.06
CA THR A 84 2.77 2.72 41.36
C THR A 84 3.21 3.82 42.31
N VAL A 85 2.31 4.79 42.55
CA VAL A 85 2.49 5.79 43.59
C VAL A 85 2.30 5.07 44.93
N ILE A 86 3.39 4.64 45.53
CA ILE A 86 3.43 4.33 46.97
C ILE A 86 3.25 5.67 47.67
N LEU A 87 2.09 5.88 48.28
CA LEU A 87 1.84 7.04 49.15
C LEU A 87 2.58 6.82 50.48
N PRO A 88 3.60 7.64 50.84
CA PRO A 88 4.08 7.67 52.20
C PRO A 88 3.03 8.35 53.10
N ALA A 89 2.78 7.75 54.27
CA ALA A 89 1.91 8.28 55.29
C ALA A 89 2.34 9.70 55.73
N GLN A 90 1.40 10.64 55.74
CA GLN A 90 1.61 11.99 56.24
C GLN A 90 1.80 11.98 57.77
N PRO A 91 2.87 12.57 58.32
CA PRO A 91 2.89 12.93 59.74
C PRO A 91 2.05 14.19 59.99
N ALA A 92 1.33 14.16 61.11
CA ALA A 92 0.35 15.15 61.52
C ALA A 92 0.94 16.55 61.74
N ARG A 93 0.17 17.53 61.27
CA ARG A 93 0.29 18.98 61.50
C ARG A 93 0.48 19.30 63.00
N LYS A 94 1.55 20.02 63.34
CA LYS A 94 1.60 20.89 64.53
C LYS A 94 1.97 22.31 64.11
N ARG A 95 1.02 23.23 64.31
CA ARG A 95 1.24 24.69 64.38
C ARG A 95 1.51 25.06 65.86
N PRO A 96 1.82 26.31 66.19
CA PRO A 96 2.80 27.26 65.64
C PRO A 96 3.69 27.82 66.78
N TRP A 97 4.59 28.78 66.53
CA TRP A 97 4.79 29.97 67.41
C TRP A 97 5.80 30.97 66.84
N ARG A 98 5.35 32.25 66.78
CA ARG A 98 6.00 33.53 67.19
C ARG A 98 7.46 33.80 66.76
N ARG A 99 7.90 35.00 66.41
CA ARG A 99 7.38 36.36 66.12
C ARG A 99 8.65 37.19 65.88
N LEU A 100 8.59 38.17 64.95
CA LEU A 100 9.38 39.44 64.90
C LEU A 100 10.92 39.30 64.86
N SER A 101 11.74 40.22 64.36
CA SER A 101 11.72 41.47 63.58
C SER A 101 13.20 41.61 63.09
N SER A 102 13.64 42.45 62.16
CA SER A 102 13.34 43.85 61.92
C SER A 102 13.77 44.20 60.49
N ARG A 103 12.92 44.99 59.83
CA ARG A 103 13.19 45.65 58.55
C ARG A 103 14.19 46.78 58.82
N GLY A 104 15.38 46.71 58.22
CA GLY A 104 16.39 47.78 58.39
C GLY A 104 17.67 47.63 57.56
N MET A 105 17.96 46.45 57.00
CA MET A 105 19.25 46.20 56.32
C MET A 105 19.09 45.61 54.91
N ARG A 106 18.04 46.03 54.17
CA ARG A 106 17.68 45.46 52.85
C ARG A 106 17.84 46.38 51.64
N TYR A 107 18.38 47.60 51.77
CA TYR A 107 18.48 48.50 50.60
C TYR A 107 19.88 48.96 50.21
N LEU A 108 20.95 48.51 50.89
CA LEU A 108 22.33 48.82 50.49
C LEU A 108 23.16 47.62 49.99
N ALA A 109 22.70 46.38 50.18
CA ALA A 109 23.39 45.18 49.69
C ALA A 109 22.90 44.67 48.31
N VAL A 110 21.74 45.13 47.83
CA VAL A 110 21.12 44.64 46.59
C VAL A 110 21.62 45.39 45.34
N ALA A 111 22.16 46.60 45.49
CA ALA A 111 22.67 47.39 44.36
C ALA A 111 24.11 47.03 43.93
N MET A 112 24.92 46.43 44.83
CA MET A 112 26.31 46.04 44.52
C MET A 112 26.43 44.61 43.97
N PHE A 113 25.42 43.75 44.19
CA PHE A 113 25.45 42.36 43.73
C PHE A 113 24.96 42.18 42.28
N SER A 114 24.18 43.12 41.74
CA SER A 114 23.68 43.07 40.36
C SER A 114 24.78 43.36 39.34
N VAL A 115 25.67 44.31 39.60
CA VAL A 115 26.73 44.70 38.63
C VAL A 115 27.83 43.63 38.51
N VAL A 116 28.21 42.98 39.62
CA VAL A 116 29.22 41.90 39.61
C VAL A 116 28.67 40.61 39.00
N ALA A 117 27.38 40.31 39.20
CA ALA A 117 26.73 39.15 38.57
C ALA A 117 26.60 39.30 37.04
N THR A 118 26.39 40.52 36.53
CA THR A 118 26.25 40.73 35.08
C THR A 118 27.60 40.59 34.36
N ILE A 119 28.69 41.08 34.96
CA ILE A 119 30.04 40.98 34.39
C ILE A 119 30.58 39.55 34.51
N GLY A 120 30.31 38.85 35.60
CA GLY A 120 30.70 37.45 35.78
C GLY A 120 30.05 36.49 34.78
N VAL A 121 28.75 36.68 34.49
CA VAL A 121 28.01 35.85 33.52
C VAL A 121 28.47 36.15 32.08
N SER A 122 28.74 37.42 31.74
CA SER A 122 29.23 37.79 30.40
C SER A 122 30.64 37.27 30.07
N ARG A 123 31.52 37.13 31.08
CA ARG A 123 32.86 36.54 30.91
C ARG A 123 32.84 35.02 30.89
N LEU A 124 31.88 34.38 31.58
CA LEU A 124 31.71 32.91 31.56
C LEU A 124 31.04 32.41 30.26
N LEU A 125 30.29 33.26 29.57
CA LEU A 125 29.70 32.97 28.25
C LEU A 125 30.64 33.28 27.07
N ALA A 126 31.75 34.01 27.29
CA ALA A 126 32.65 34.44 26.21
C ALA A 126 33.92 33.58 26.04
N THR A 127 34.17 32.59 26.91
CA THR A 127 35.39 31.76 26.88
C THR A 127 35.16 30.28 26.57
N SER A 128 33.96 29.91 26.11
CA SER A 128 33.60 28.49 25.98
C SER A 128 32.92 28.13 24.66
N GLN A 129 33.48 28.45 23.49
CA GLN A 129 33.29 27.64 22.27
C GLN A 129 34.49 27.77 21.30
N PRO A 130 35.32 26.73 21.12
CA PRO A 130 35.94 26.50 19.82
C PRO A 130 34.84 26.07 18.85
N VAL A 131 34.70 26.80 17.73
CA VAL A 131 33.92 26.35 16.56
C VAL A 131 34.70 25.19 15.94
N VAL A 132 34.54 24.00 16.53
CA VAL A 132 34.74 22.76 15.80
C VAL A 132 33.53 22.67 14.89
N ALA A 133 33.77 22.77 13.59
CA ALA A 133 32.84 22.30 12.57
C ALA A 133 32.67 20.79 12.75
N ALA A 134 31.97 20.39 13.80
CA ALA A 134 31.42 19.07 13.94
C ALA A 134 30.30 19.04 12.91
N ALA A 135 30.62 18.47 11.74
CA ALA A 135 29.65 17.99 10.79
C ALA A 135 28.50 17.38 11.59
N ASN A 136 27.35 18.03 11.50
CA ASN A 136 26.11 17.55 12.08
C ASN A 136 25.73 16.29 11.30
N ARG A 137 26.43 15.19 11.56
CA ARG A 137 25.86 13.86 11.38
C ARG A 137 24.77 13.81 12.44
N GLN A 138 23.60 14.34 12.07
CA GLN A 138 22.36 13.76 12.52
C GLN A 138 22.54 12.27 12.25
N ARG A 139 22.89 11.51 13.30
CA ARG A 139 22.47 10.13 13.35
C ARG A 139 20.97 10.26 13.31
N ILE A 140 20.42 10.12 12.10
CA ILE A 140 19.08 9.61 11.90
C ILE A 140 19.07 8.39 12.81
N VAL A 141 18.45 8.51 13.97
CA VAL A 141 17.93 7.35 14.64
C VAL A 141 16.94 6.84 13.61
N MET A 142 17.35 5.85 12.82
CA MET A 142 16.42 4.99 12.11
C MET A 142 15.58 4.40 13.25
N GLN A 143 14.51 5.11 13.61
CA GLN A 143 13.29 4.46 14.03
C GLN A 143 13.11 3.38 12.97
N ASP A 144 13.18 2.10 13.37
CA ASP A 144 13.02 0.98 12.45
C ASP A 144 11.82 1.31 11.58
N ALA A 145 12.12 1.75 10.35
CA ALA A 145 11.08 2.01 9.39
C ALA A 145 10.47 0.63 9.18
N ALA A 146 9.15 0.52 9.36
CA ALA A 146 8.46 -0.73 9.09
C ALA A 146 8.98 -1.29 7.76
N PRO A 147 9.34 -2.57 7.68
CA PRO A 147 9.96 -3.14 6.49
C PRO A 147 9.09 -2.82 5.26
N ALA A 148 9.60 -1.93 4.41
CA ALA A 148 8.93 -1.49 3.21
C ALA A 148 9.45 -2.32 2.05
N PHE A 149 8.54 -2.96 1.33
CA PHE A 149 8.85 -3.52 0.03
C PHE A 149 9.29 -2.39 -0.92
N VAL A 150 10.32 -2.67 -1.72
CA VAL A 150 10.95 -1.68 -2.60
C VAL A 150 11.01 -2.12 -4.06
N ALA A 151 10.82 -3.42 -4.31
CA ALA A 151 10.81 -3.99 -5.65
C ALA A 151 9.93 -5.24 -5.71
N THR A 152 9.69 -5.71 -6.92
CA THR A 152 9.01 -6.96 -7.24
C THR A 152 9.89 -7.80 -8.15
N PHE A 153 10.06 -9.08 -7.86
CA PHE A 153 10.69 -10.02 -8.77
C PHE A 153 9.70 -10.41 -9.87
N ILE A 154 10.00 -10.10 -11.12
CA ILE A 154 9.05 -10.23 -12.22
C ILE A 154 9.12 -11.60 -12.85
N ARG A 155 10.32 -12.02 -13.27
CA ARG A 155 10.54 -13.29 -13.96
C ARG A 155 11.98 -13.74 -13.90
N SER A 156 12.20 -15.01 -14.18
CA SER A 156 13.55 -15.55 -14.37
C SER A 156 13.67 -16.59 -15.47
N THR A 157 14.84 -16.64 -16.09
CA THR A 157 15.20 -17.67 -17.07
C THR A 157 16.52 -18.33 -16.66
N ASN A 158 16.45 -19.64 -16.41
CA ASN A 158 17.62 -20.48 -16.05
C ASN A 158 18.47 -19.91 -14.90
N CYS A 159 17.84 -19.24 -13.93
CA CYS A 159 18.54 -18.63 -12.80
C CYS A 159 19.07 -19.69 -11.83
N VAL A 160 20.35 -19.53 -11.49
CA VAL A 160 20.97 -20.27 -10.37
C VAL A 160 21.43 -19.24 -9.35
N TRP A 161 20.72 -19.16 -8.24
CA TRP A 161 21.06 -18.26 -7.13
C TRP A 161 22.15 -18.87 -6.24
N ALA A 162 22.92 -18.02 -5.57
CA ALA A 162 23.81 -18.49 -4.51
C ALA A 162 23.02 -19.00 -3.30
N SER A 163 23.61 -19.90 -2.51
CA SER A 163 22.93 -20.58 -1.40
C SER A 163 22.51 -19.66 -0.25
N ASP A 164 23.08 -18.46 -0.19
CA ASP A 164 22.73 -17.39 0.76
C ASP A 164 21.60 -16.49 0.24
N THR A 165 21.15 -16.68 -1.00
CA THR A 165 19.99 -15.99 -1.58
C THR A 165 18.80 -16.93 -1.56
N ALA A 166 17.70 -16.51 -0.94
CA ALA A 166 16.46 -17.30 -0.93
C ALA A 166 15.96 -17.53 -2.37
N THR A 167 15.31 -18.67 -2.60
CA THR A 167 14.64 -18.92 -3.88
C THR A 167 13.54 -17.89 -4.09
N LEU A 168 13.63 -17.11 -5.16
CA LEU A 168 12.63 -16.10 -5.47
C LEU A 168 11.48 -16.69 -6.30
N MET A 169 10.26 -16.25 -5.99
CA MET A 169 9.04 -16.60 -6.74
C MET A 169 8.59 -15.43 -7.60
N GLU A 170 8.12 -15.70 -8.81
CA GLU A 170 7.58 -14.65 -9.68
C GLU A 170 6.43 -13.91 -9.00
N GLY A 171 6.46 -12.59 -9.09
CA GLY A 171 5.57 -11.70 -8.34
C GLY A 171 5.96 -11.49 -6.88
N GLN A 172 7.00 -12.10 -6.35
CA GLN A 172 7.40 -11.87 -4.96
C GLN A 172 7.81 -10.40 -4.75
N ARG A 173 7.34 -9.79 -3.66
CA ARG A 173 7.80 -8.46 -3.25
C ARG A 173 9.10 -8.59 -2.48
N LEU A 174 10.02 -7.67 -2.74
CA LEU A 174 11.39 -7.71 -2.24
C LEU A 174 11.63 -6.54 -1.29
N LEU A 175 12.19 -6.86 -0.13
CA LEU A 175 12.81 -5.89 0.77
C LEU A 175 14.22 -5.55 0.26
N SER A 176 14.86 -4.56 0.88
CA SER A 176 16.28 -4.31 0.68
C SER A 176 17.09 -5.56 1.02
N GLY A 177 18.07 -5.91 0.19
CA GLY A 177 18.84 -7.13 0.38
C GLY A 177 19.89 -7.37 -0.70
N ASN A 178 20.77 -8.34 -0.45
CA ASN A 178 21.78 -8.76 -1.41
C ASN A 178 21.24 -9.89 -2.28
N MET A 179 21.54 -9.83 -3.57
CA MET A 179 21.17 -10.81 -4.59
C MET A 179 22.44 -11.27 -5.30
N LYS A 180 22.71 -12.58 -5.24
CA LYS A 180 23.87 -13.18 -5.91
C LYS A 180 23.40 -14.19 -6.95
N LEU A 181 23.45 -13.79 -8.21
CA LEU A 181 23.07 -14.62 -9.33
C LEU A 181 24.33 -15.27 -9.92
N LYS A 182 24.40 -16.61 -9.94
CA LYS A 182 25.55 -17.34 -10.51
C LYS A 182 25.46 -17.47 -12.03
N SER A 183 24.25 -17.63 -12.54
CA SER A 183 23.96 -17.74 -13.98
C SER A 183 22.47 -17.48 -14.25
N GLY A 184 22.12 -17.15 -15.49
CA GLY A 184 20.73 -16.92 -15.93
C GLY A 184 20.35 -15.45 -16.00
N LEU A 185 19.08 -15.18 -16.27
CA LEU A 185 18.52 -13.83 -16.39
C LEU A 185 17.40 -13.63 -15.38
N ALA A 186 17.49 -12.56 -14.59
CA ALA A 186 16.50 -12.17 -13.58
C ALA A 186 15.98 -10.77 -13.86
N GLU A 187 14.67 -10.59 -13.87
CA GLU A 187 14.04 -9.28 -14.06
C GLU A 187 13.40 -8.80 -12.76
N PHE A 188 13.72 -7.56 -12.38
CA PHE A 188 13.18 -6.87 -11.22
C PHE A 188 12.47 -5.61 -11.66
N ARG A 189 11.37 -5.28 -10.97
CA ARG A 189 10.71 -3.98 -11.11
C ARG A 189 10.72 -3.28 -9.77
N PHE A 190 11.38 -2.13 -9.71
CA PHE A 190 11.40 -1.30 -8.52
C PHE A 190 10.10 -0.50 -8.39
N ASP A 191 9.75 -0.12 -7.18
CA ASP A 191 8.54 0.67 -6.91
C ASP A 191 8.63 2.10 -7.46
N SER A 192 9.83 2.56 -7.88
CA SER A 192 10.00 3.76 -8.70
C SER A 192 9.46 3.61 -10.13
N GLY A 193 9.21 2.38 -10.59
CA GLY A 193 8.82 2.06 -11.96
C GLY A 193 9.97 1.53 -12.82
N VAL A 194 11.22 1.68 -12.39
CA VAL A 194 12.40 1.18 -13.10
C VAL A 194 12.37 -0.34 -13.21
N ARG A 195 12.62 -0.86 -14.42
CA ARG A 195 12.91 -2.29 -14.61
C ARG A 195 14.40 -2.52 -14.73
N LEU A 196 14.87 -3.61 -14.14
CA LEU A 196 16.26 -3.99 -14.11
C LEU A 196 16.39 -5.46 -14.50
N VAL A 197 17.10 -5.72 -15.60
CA VAL A 197 17.42 -7.07 -16.07
C VAL A 197 18.85 -7.38 -15.67
N LEU A 198 19.03 -8.40 -14.82
CA LEU A 198 20.30 -8.83 -14.27
C LEU A 198 20.76 -10.12 -14.95
N GLU A 199 21.97 -10.14 -15.48
CA GLU A 199 22.58 -11.31 -16.11
C GLU A 199 23.69 -11.89 -15.24
N GLY A 200 23.57 -13.18 -14.89
CA GLY A 200 24.54 -13.89 -14.07
C GLY A 200 25.79 -14.31 -14.87
N PRO A 201 27.00 -14.25 -14.29
CA PRO A 201 27.28 -14.02 -12.87
C PRO A 201 27.21 -12.55 -12.47
N ALA A 202 26.45 -12.23 -11.40
CA ALA A 202 26.29 -10.87 -10.91
C ALA A 202 26.05 -10.78 -9.40
N ARG A 203 26.46 -9.64 -8.83
CA ARG A 203 26.26 -9.27 -7.42
C ARG A 203 25.54 -7.93 -7.36
N LEU A 204 24.24 -7.98 -7.07
CA LEU A 204 23.37 -6.82 -6.96
C LEU A 204 22.92 -6.67 -5.50
N ARG A 205 22.78 -5.44 -5.02
CA ARG A 205 22.13 -5.14 -3.75
C ARG A 205 21.00 -4.15 -3.99
N ILE A 206 19.79 -4.58 -3.64
CA ILE A 206 18.60 -3.73 -3.65
C ILE A 206 18.64 -2.89 -2.37
N VAL A 207 18.64 -1.56 -2.50
CA VAL A 207 18.78 -0.65 -1.35
C VAL A 207 17.45 0.04 -1.05
N SER A 208 16.82 0.63 -2.06
CA SER A 208 15.53 1.31 -1.94
C SER A 208 14.74 1.22 -3.24
N ALA A 209 13.55 1.82 -3.28
CA ALA A 209 12.76 1.89 -4.52
C ALA A 209 13.48 2.65 -5.65
N GLN A 210 14.49 3.47 -5.34
CA GLN A 210 15.21 4.35 -6.27
C GLN A 210 16.71 4.08 -6.30
N CYS A 211 17.18 3.00 -5.66
CA CYS A 211 18.61 2.74 -5.55
C CYS A 211 18.94 1.25 -5.52
N ALA A 212 19.93 0.88 -6.33
CA ALA A 212 20.58 -0.41 -6.30
C ALA A 212 22.09 -0.25 -6.41
N HIS A 213 22.84 -1.20 -5.84
CA HIS A 213 24.29 -1.26 -6.01
C HIS A 213 24.65 -2.47 -6.86
N LEU A 214 25.44 -2.28 -7.90
CA LEU A 214 26.00 -3.34 -8.71
C LEU A 214 27.50 -3.47 -8.38
N ASP A 215 27.85 -4.54 -7.66
CA ASP A 215 29.23 -4.79 -7.25
C ASP A 215 30.03 -5.54 -8.33
N ALA A 216 29.36 -6.32 -9.19
CA ALA A 216 29.90 -6.99 -10.39
C ALA A 216 28.78 -7.58 -11.25
N GLY A 217 29.05 -7.80 -12.53
CA GLY A 217 28.15 -8.45 -13.49
C GLY A 217 27.52 -7.47 -14.47
N LYS A 218 26.57 -7.98 -15.26
CA LYS A 218 25.87 -7.21 -16.31
C LYS A 218 24.45 -6.88 -15.89
N VAL A 219 24.04 -5.66 -16.18
CA VAL A 219 22.68 -5.19 -15.96
C VAL A 219 22.21 -4.34 -17.14
N VAL A 220 20.92 -4.45 -17.45
CA VAL A 220 20.21 -3.47 -18.29
C VAL A 220 19.15 -2.80 -17.43
N LEU A 221 19.16 -1.47 -17.44
CA LEU A 221 18.17 -0.65 -16.75
C LEU A 221 17.23 -0.05 -17.79
N HIS A 222 15.94 -0.14 -17.51
CA HIS A 222 14.87 0.53 -18.25
C HIS A 222 14.23 1.57 -17.34
N GLY A 223 14.52 2.82 -17.62
CA GLY A 223 14.00 3.98 -16.91
C GLY A 223 12.51 4.23 -17.16
N HIS A 224 11.93 5.07 -16.33
CA HIS A 224 10.55 5.52 -16.48
C HIS A 224 10.53 7.05 -16.47
N GLU A 225 10.09 7.67 -17.56
CA GLU A 225 10.22 9.13 -17.82
C GLU A 225 9.66 10.05 -16.72
N MET A 226 8.69 9.56 -15.94
CA MET A 226 8.01 10.34 -14.89
C MET A 226 8.38 9.90 -13.47
N ALA A 227 9.43 9.09 -13.30
CA ALA A 227 9.95 8.70 -11.99
C ALA A 227 11.03 9.69 -11.51
N ASP A 228 11.26 9.74 -10.19
CA ASP A 228 12.49 10.37 -9.68
C ASP A 228 13.72 9.60 -10.19
N GLU A 229 14.88 10.28 -10.23
CA GLU A 229 16.13 9.68 -10.69
C GLU A 229 16.44 8.37 -9.93
N PHE A 230 16.73 7.31 -10.69
CA PHE A 230 17.18 6.04 -10.12
C PHE A 230 18.70 5.98 -10.08
N ALA A 231 19.26 5.68 -8.90
CA ALA A 231 20.70 5.58 -8.68
C ALA A 231 21.18 4.13 -8.77
N LEU A 232 21.97 3.82 -9.80
CA LEU A 232 22.76 2.59 -9.85
C LEU A 232 24.19 2.87 -9.39
N VAL A 233 24.49 2.47 -8.15
CA VAL A 233 25.81 2.66 -7.54
C VAL A 233 26.75 1.55 -7.99
N THR A 234 27.92 1.94 -8.50
CA THR A 234 28.99 1.03 -8.93
C THR A 234 30.29 1.36 -8.17
N PRO A 235 31.34 0.51 -8.23
CA PRO A 235 32.61 0.80 -7.57
C PRO A 235 33.31 2.08 -8.06
N ARG A 236 32.99 2.58 -9.27
CA ARG A 236 33.65 3.74 -9.90
C ARG A 236 32.81 5.01 -9.93
N GLY A 237 31.56 4.94 -9.48
CA GLY A 237 30.65 6.08 -9.46
C GLY A 237 29.20 5.67 -9.42
N THR A 238 28.31 6.66 -9.40
CA THR A 238 26.86 6.44 -9.45
C THR A 238 26.33 6.86 -10.81
N LEU A 239 25.54 5.99 -11.42
CA LEU A 239 24.81 6.25 -12.65
C LEU A 239 23.39 6.64 -12.29
N PHE A 240 22.96 7.82 -12.72
CA PHE A 240 21.61 8.32 -12.51
C PHE A 240 20.83 8.21 -13.81
N ASP A 241 19.74 7.44 -13.74
CA ASP A 241 18.76 7.31 -14.80
C ASP A 241 17.87 8.55 -14.87
N VAL A 242 17.69 9.07 -16.08
CA VAL A 242 16.73 10.14 -16.38
C VAL A 242 15.82 9.64 -17.52
N GLY A 243 15.00 8.62 -17.24
CA GLY A 243 14.07 8.06 -18.21
C GLY A 243 14.77 7.41 -19.41
N THR A 244 15.78 6.58 -19.14
CA THR A 244 16.79 6.12 -20.11
C THR A 244 16.84 4.60 -20.15
N GLU A 245 17.23 4.05 -21.29
CA GLU A 245 17.59 2.65 -21.40
C GLU A 245 19.11 2.52 -21.58
N TYR A 246 19.76 1.84 -20.64
CA TYR A 246 21.22 1.66 -20.69
C TYR A 246 21.68 0.30 -20.15
N GLY A 247 22.78 -0.18 -20.72
CA GLY A 247 23.51 -1.36 -20.26
C GLY A 247 24.71 -0.94 -19.41
N THR A 248 24.97 -1.67 -18.33
CA THR A 248 26.19 -1.50 -17.54
C THR A 248 26.81 -2.84 -17.23
N PHE A 249 28.12 -2.93 -17.42
CA PHE A 249 28.94 -4.06 -17.01
C PHE A 249 29.96 -3.61 -15.97
N VAL A 250 30.06 -4.35 -14.87
CA VAL A 250 31.08 -4.15 -13.84
C VAL A 250 31.92 -5.41 -13.76
N ASP A 251 33.21 -5.30 -14.05
CA ASP A 251 34.13 -6.43 -13.99
C ASP A 251 34.58 -6.74 -12.55
N ASP A 252 35.43 -7.76 -12.38
CA ASP A 252 35.91 -8.18 -11.06
C ASP A 252 36.93 -7.20 -10.45
N ASP A 253 37.58 -6.35 -11.27
CA ASP A 253 38.44 -5.25 -10.81
C ASP A 253 37.62 -3.98 -10.47
N GLY A 254 36.31 -4.05 -10.72
CA GLY A 254 35.34 -2.99 -10.49
C GLY A 254 35.38 -1.90 -11.55
N ASP A 255 36.04 -2.09 -12.69
CA ASP A 255 35.94 -1.16 -13.81
C ASP A 255 34.53 -1.27 -14.43
N VAL A 256 34.02 -0.14 -14.92
CA VAL A 256 32.61 -0.01 -15.32
C VAL A 256 32.51 0.35 -16.80
N GLU A 257 31.74 -0.40 -17.57
CA GLU A 257 31.37 -0.04 -18.93
C GLU A 257 29.90 0.36 -18.98
N LEU A 258 29.63 1.54 -19.49
CA LEU A 258 28.30 2.11 -19.68
C LEU A 258 28.00 2.22 -21.17
N HIS A 259 26.84 1.72 -21.58
CA HIS A 259 26.33 1.80 -22.94
C HIS A 259 24.91 2.38 -22.92
N VAL A 260 24.71 3.58 -23.48
CA VAL A 260 23.39 4.25 -23.46
C VAL A 260 22.67 3.98 -24.77
N PHE A 261 21.52 3.30 -24.68
CA PHE A 261 20.74 2.88 -25.86
C PHE A 261 19.70 3.93 -26.24
N ASP A 262 19.03 4.52 -25.26
CA ASP A 262 18.03 5.56 -25.43
C ASP A 262 18.02 6.49 -24.20
N GLY A 263 17.76 7.77 -24.37
CA GLY A 263 17.79 8.77 -23.29
C GLY A 263 19.21 9.29 -22.94
N GLN A 264 19.43 9.61 -21.67
CA GLN A 264 20.66 10.19 -21.13
C GLN A 264 20.99 9.68 -19.73
N VAL A 265 22.25 9.29 -19.49
CA VAL A 265 22.73 8.89 -18.17
C VAL A 265 23.65 9.95 -17.60
N ARG A 266 23.42 10.35 -16.34
CA ARG A 266 24.33 11.22 -15.60
C ARG A 266 25.25 10.39 -14.71
N ILE A 267 26.56 10.54 -14.89
CA ILE A 267 27.61 9.90 -14.12
C ILE A 267 28.09 10.85 -13.03
N GLU A 268 28.00 10.42 -11.77
CA GLU A 268 28.67 11.08 -10.65
C GLU A 268 29.88 10.25 -10.22
N SER A 269 31.07 10.74 -10.53
CA SER A 269 32.34 10.11 -10.17
C SER A 269 33.41 11.17 -9.96
N ALA A 270 34.32 10.95 -9.01
CA ALA A 270 35.46 11.84 -8.79
C ALA A 270 36.39 11.97 -10.01
N MET A 271 36.35 10.97 -10.92
CA MET A 271 37.16 10.92 -12.14
C MET A 271 36.51 11.62 -13.34
N VAL A 272 35.20 11.88 -13.29
CA VAL A 272 34.44 12.48 -14.39
C VAL A 272 34.16 13.95 -14.05
N PRO A 273 34.69 14.91 -14.81
CA PRO A 273 34.37 16.32 -14.57
C PRO A 273 32.88 16.57 -14.86
N PRO A 274 32.22 17.50 -14.14
CA PRO A 274 30.78 17.76 -14.33
C PRO A 274 30.37 18.06 -15.78
N ALA A 275 31.26 18.67 -16.57
CA ALA A 275 31.02 18.99 -17.98
C ALA A 275 30.90 17.75 -18.89
N GLU A 276 31.42 16.59 -18.47
CA GLU A 276 31.39 15.32 -19.23
C GLU A 276 30.58 14.24 -18.51
N SER A 277 29.84 14.63 -17.47
CA SER A 277 29.04 13.72 -16.63
C SER A 277 27.83 13.17 -17.35
N LEU A 278 27.32 13.85 -18.38
CA LEU A 278 26.18 13.39 -19.16
C LEU A 278 26.65 12.54 -20.35
N VAL A 279 26.03 11.37 -20.52
CA VAL A 279 26.26 10.45 -21.65
C VAL A 279 24.94 10.28 -22.38
N GLU A 280 24.95 10.56 -23.69
CA GLU A 280 23.74 10.53 -24.53
C GLU A 280 23.55 9.18 -25.21
N ALA A 281 22.33 8.93 -25.69
CA ALA A 281 22.02 7.77 -26.51
C ALA A 281 22.96 7.65 -27.72
N GLY A 282 23.49 6.45 -27.95
CA GLY A 282 24.49 6.20 -28.99
C GLY A 282 25.92 6.17 -28.48
N ASP A 283 26.19 6.71 -27.29
CA ASP A 283 27.53 6.77 -26.70
C ASP A 283 27.76 5.65 -25.68
N ALA A 284 29.05 5.34 -25.49
CA ALA A 284 29.50 4.42 -24.45
C ALA A 284 30.77 4.95 -23.77
N LYS A 285 30.91 4.68 -22.47
CA LYS A 285 32.07 5.08 -21.67
C LYS A 285 32.57 3.93 -20.81
N ARG A 286 33.89 3.82 -20.66
CA ARG A 286 34.56 2.98 -19.68
C ARG A 286 35.12 3.85 -18.55
N LEU A 287 34.71 3.58 -17.32
CA LEU A 287 35.23 4.19 -16.10
C LEU A 287 36.23 3.21 -15.47
N GLY A 288 37.51 3.42 -15.73
CA GLY A 288 38.59 2.63 -15.15
C GLY A 288 39.14 3.24 -13.85
N THR A 289 40.12 2.56 -13.25
CA THR A 289 40.79 3.05 -12.03
C THR A 289 41.51 4.40 -12.22
N ALA A 290 42.10 4.65 -13.39
CA ALA A 290 42.97 5.81 -13.62
C ALA A 290 42.48 6.76 -14.72
N GLN A 291 41.55 6.32 -15.56
CA GLN A 291 41.13 7.06 -16.74
C GLN A 291 39.68 6.72 -17.13
N VAL A 292 39.05 7.65 -17.85
CA VAL A 292 37.74 7.49 -18.45
C VAL A 292 37.94 7.48 -19.97
N GLU A 293 37.46 6.44 -20.64
CA GLU A 293 37.61 6.26 -22.08
C GLU A 293 36.25 6.23 -22.76
N SER A 294 36.16 6.76 -23.98
CA SER A 294 34.97 6.58 -24.83
C SER A 294 35.07 5.27 -25.59
N LEU A 295 33.98 4.51 -25.64
CA LEU A 295 33.87 3.25 -26.36
C LEU A 295 32.87 3.39 -27.51
N SER A 296 32.91 2.44 -28.44
CA SER A 296 31.82 2.25 -29.39
C SER A 296 30.65 1.52 -28.72
N LEU A 297 29.42 1.97 -28.96
CA LEU A 297 28.22 1.29 -28.47
C LEU A 297 28.14 -0.15 -28.99
N ASN A 298 27.86 -1.11 -28.10
CA ASN A 298 27.69 -2.52 -28.42
C ASN A 298 26.40 -3.09 -27.80
N PRO A 299 25.22 -2.88 -28.42
CA PRO A 299 23.95 -3.30 -27.83
C PRO A 299 23.78 -4.81 -27.70
N GLU A 300 24.37 -5.59 -28.62
CA GLU A 300 24.24 -7.06 -28.68
C GLU A 300 24.93 -7.77 -27.52
N GLU A 301 25.77 -7.07 -26.77
CA GLU A 301 26.45 -7.61 -25.60
C GLU A 301 25.54 -7.70 -24.36
N PHE A 302 24.39 -7.02 -24.39
CA PHE A 302 23.48 -6.91 -23.26
C PHE A 302 22.14 -7.58 -23.53
N GLN A 303 21.72 -8.46 -22.63
CA GLN A 303 20.37 -9.04 -22.67
C GLN A 303 19.36 -8.02 -22.14
N ARG A 304 18.66 -7.34 -23.06
CA ARG A 304 17.73 -6.24 -22.74
C ARG A 304 16.40 -6.69 -22.18
N GLU A 305 15.95 -7.88 -22.54
CA GLU A 305 14.69 -8.47 -22.09
C GLU A 305 14.95 -9.88 -21.55
N THR A 306 14.16 -10.29 -20.56
CA THR A 306 14.18 -11.69 -20.13
C THR A 306 13.21 -12.50 -20.99
N PRO A 307 13.67 -13.55 -21.71
CA PRO A 307 12.81 -14.36 -22.56
C PRO A 307 11.56 -14.84 -21.83
N GLY A 308 10.43 -14.86 -22.53
CA GLY A 308 9.22 -15.50 -22.04
C GLY A 308 9.44 -16.99 -21.79
N ARG A 309 8.67 -17.56 -20.86
CA ARG A 309 8.73 -18.99 -20.52
C ARG A 309 8.67 -19.85 -21.79
N SER A 310 9.68 -20.68 -22.04
CA SER A 310 9.69 -21.60 -23.18
C SER A 310 8.45 -22.50 -23.13
N ALA A 311 7.67 -22.47 -24.22
CA ALA A 311 6.43 -23.21 -24.41
C ALA A 311 6.62 -24.73 -24.14
N GLY A 312 6.28 -25.15 -22.94
CA GLY A 312 6.31 -26.53 -22.48
C GLY A 312 5.23 -26.74 -21.43
N GLY A 313 3.98 -26.46 -21.80
CA GLY A 313 2.79 -26.48 -20.95
C GLY A 313 1.87 -25.29 -21.27
N ASP A 314 0.56 -25.43 -21.08
CA ASP A 314 -0.38 -24.31 -21.19
C ASP A 314 -0.10 -23.31 -20.05
N PRO A 315 0.42 -22.09 -20.34
CA PRO A 315 0.75 -21.11 -19.31
C PRO A 315 -0.46 -20.74 -18.44
N ALA A 316 -1.67 -20.85 -19.01
CA ALA A 316 -2.92 -20.61 -18.32
C ALA A 316 -3.26 -21.66 -17.25
N GLN A 317 -2.62 -22.84 -17.30
CA GLN A 317 -2.82 -23.92 -16.33
C GLN A 317 -1.67 -24.00 -15.31
N GLY A 318 -0.49 -23.50 -15.68
CA GLY A 318 0.68 -23.48 -14.80
C GLY A 318 0.48 -22.60 -13.58
N GLY A 319 0.12 -23.20 -12.45
CA GLY A 319 -0.03 -22.52 -11.16
C GLY A 319 -1.47 -22.29 -10.72
N LEU A 320 -2.47 -22.77 -11.46
CA LEU A 320 -3.87 -22.66 -11.03
C LEU A 320 -4.18 -23.64 -9.88
N LEU A 321 -4.65 -23.12 -8.74
CA LEU A 321 -4.95 -23.88 -7.53
C LEU A 321 -6.44 -24.24 -7.41
N ALA A 322 -7.31 -23.30 -7.78
CA ALA A 322 -8.75 -23.52 -7.82
C ALA A 322 -9.41 -22.66 -8.91
N TYR A 323 -10.48 -23.19 -9.50
CA TYR A 323 -11.27 -22.51 -10.51
C TYR A 323 -12.74 -22.85 -10.35
N ASP A 324 -13.60 -21.86 -10.53
CA ASP A 324 -15.02 -22.04 -10.71
C ASP A 324 -15.60 -21.01 -11.68
N GLY A 325 -16.21 -21.51 -12.76
CA GLY A 325 -16.97 -20.71 -13.72
C GLY A 325 -18.47 -20.92 -13.59
N PHE A 326 -18.94 -21.48 -12.46
CA PHE A 326 -20.33 -21.70 -12.11
C PHE A 326 -21.18 -22.44 -13.17
N THR A 327 -20.50 -23.22 -14.01
CA THR A 327 -21.12 -24.09 -15.02
C THR A 327 -21.76 -25.30 -14.36
N LEU A 328 -22.88 -25.76 -14.92
CA LEU A 328 -23.53 -26.99 -14.44
C LEU A 328 -22.60 -28.19 -14.66
N SER A 329 -22.42 -28.99 -13.61
CA SER A 329 -21.49 -30.12 -13.59
C SER A 329 -22.12 -31.36 -12.94
N GLY A 330 -21.57 -32.54 -13.24
CA GLY A 330 -21.97 -33.79 -12.60
C GLY A 330 -23.32 -34.38 -13.09
N PRO A 331 -23.71 -35.56 -12.57
CA PRO A 331 -24.89 -36.29 -13.02
C PRO A 331 -26.22 -35.60 -12.70
N GLU A 332 -26.25 -34.75 -11.67
CA GLU A 332 -27.42 -33.94 -11.29
C GLU A 332 -27.46 -32.58 -12.00
N ASN A 333 -26.46 -32.27 -12.83
CA ASN A 333 -26.32 -30.99 -13.53
C ASN A 333 -26.38 -29.81 -12.55
N ASP A 334 -25.57 -29.90 -11.49
CA ASP A 334 -25.57 -28.97 -10.36
C ASP A 334 -24.35 -28.04 -10.43
N TRP A 335 -24.59 -26.73 -10.30
CA TRP A 335 -23.53 -25.73 -10.31
C TRP A 335 -22.74 -25.71 -9.00
N HIS A 336 -23.32 -26.17 -7.87
CA HIS A 336 -22.64 -26.12 -6.56
C HIS A 336 -21.34 -26.93 -6.53
N THR A 337 -21.18 -27.90 -7.42
CA THR A 337 -20.01 -28.78 -7.52
C THR A 337 -19.12 -28.49 -8.73
N GLY A 338 -19.39 -27.41 -9.45
CA GLY A 338 -18.59 -27.00 -10.62
C GLY A 338 -17.13 -26.73 -10.29
N GLY A 339 -16.30 -26.68 -11.34
CA GLY A 339 -14.88 -26.33 -11.22
C GLY A 339 -14.00 -27.40 -10.57
N PHE A 340 -12.82 -27.00 -10.10
CA PHE A 340 -11.85 -27.87 -9.42
C PHE A 340 -11.03 -27.09 -8.37
N GLY A 341 -10.33 -27.81 -7.50
CA GLY A 341 -9.52 -27.22 -6.42
C GLY A 341 -10.30 -26.93 -5.13
N TRP A 342 -11.45 -27.59 -4.95
CA TRP A 342 -12.37 -27.36 -3.83
C TRP A 342 -12.59 -28.63 -3.00
N SER A 343 -12.76 -28.49 -1.68
CA SER A 343 -13.07 -29.58 -0.74
C SER A 343 -14.58 -29.67 -0.43
N GLY A 344 -15.39 -29.78 -1.47
CA GLY A 344 -16.86 -29.93 -1.36
C GLY A 344 -17.64 -29.00 -2.28
N ALA A 345 -18.96 -28.99 -2.10
CA ALA A 345 -19.88 -28.13 -2.83
C ALA A 345 -19.95 -26.72 -2.20
N TRP A 346 -20.43 -25.74 -2.97
CA TRP A 346 -20.84 -24.45 -2.42
C TRP A 346 -21.97 -24.64 -1.39
N LEU A 347 -21.80 -24.00 -0.23
CA LEU A 347 -22.78 -24.00 0.85
C LEU A 347 -23.47 -22.64 0.93
N HIS A 348 -24.80 -22.67 0.92
CA HIS A 348 -25.66 -21.50 0.99
C HIS A 348 -26.61 -21.62 2.18
N HIS A 349 -26.16 -21.22 3.38
CA HIS A 349 -26.97 -20.78 4.54
C HIS A 349 -26.23 -20.97 5.87
N ILE A 350 -26.43 -20.02 6.79
CA ILE A 350 -26.35 -20.23 8.24
C ILE A 350 -27.76 -19.95 8.79
N GLY A 351 -28.51 -20.99 9.17
CA GLY A 351 -29.59 -20.86 10.17
C GLY A 351 -31.07 -20.77 9.74
N SER A 352 -31.50 -21.00 8.49
CA SER A 352 -32.93 -21.26 8.23
C SER A 352 -33.21 -22.03 6.92
N PRO A 353 -34.17 -22.99 6.90
CA PRO A 353 -34.39 -23.94 5.80
C PRO A 353 -35.32 -23.42 4.68
N LYS A 354 -35.35 -22.12 4.40
CA LYS A 354 -36.14 -21.55 3.29
C LYS A 354 -35.21 -21.12 2.16
N LEU A 355 -35.36 -21.78 1.00
CA LEU A 355 -34.60 -21.60 -0.24
C LEU A 355 -34.08 -20.16 -0.43
N SER A 356 -32.76 -19.98 -0.30
CA SER A 356 -32.05 -18.87 -0.91
C SER A 356 -32.15 -18.96 -2.43
N THR A 357 -32.12 -17.81 -3.10
CA THR A 357 -32.36 -17.68 -4.54
C THR A 357 -31.05 -17.36 -5.27
N VAL A 358 -29.94 -17.98 -4.87
CA VAL A 358 -28.71 -17.94 -5.67
C VAL A 358 -28.97 -18.80 -6.89
N LEU A 359 -29.29 -18.15 -8.00
CA LEU A 359 -29.58 -18.80 -9.26
C LEU A 359 -28.29 -18.79 -10.08
N SER A 360 -27.77 -19.96 -10.40
CA SER A 360 -26.84 -20.07 -11.52
C SER A 360 -27.62 -19.73 -12.79
N ASP A 361 -27.08 -18.81 -13.60
CA ASP A 361 -27.53 -18.61 -14.97
C ASP A 361 -26.52 -19.29 -15.90
N PRO A 362 -26.79 -20.55 -16.31
CA PRO A 362 -25.88 -21.35 -17.11
C PRO A 362 -25.85 -20.91 -18.58
N GLN A 363 -26.56 -19.84 -18.96
CA GLN A 363 -26.53 -19.23 -20.30
C GLN A 363 -26.00 -17.79 -20.30
N ALA A 364 -25.75 -17.20 -19.12
CA ALA A 364 -25.10 -15.91 -18.98
C ALA A 364 -23.64 -16.03 -18.51
N SER A 365 -22.81 -15.08 -18.93
CA SER A 365 -21.45 -14.86 -18.41
C SER A 365 -21.17 -13.36 -18.37
N ILE A 366 -20.31 -12.93 -17.44
CA ILE A 366 -19.88 -11.53 -17.38
C ILE A 366 -18.86 -11.28 -18.50
N GLU A 367 -19.33 -10.60 -19.56
CA GLU A 367 -18.56 -10.33 -20.77
C GLU A 367 -17.26 -9.54 -20.48
N PHE A 368 -16.13 -10.13 -20.87
CA PHE A 368 -14.95 -9.44 -21.38
C PHE A 368 -14.76 -9.97 -22.81
N GLU A 369 -14.52 -9.13 -23.82
CA GLU A 369 -14.58 -9.52 -25.25
C GLU A 369 -13.49 -10.53 -25.72
N SER A 370 -12.73 -11.13 -24.80
CA SER A 370 -11.87 -12.29 -25.03
C SER A 370 -12.45 -13.64 -24.54
N ARG A 371 -13.64 -13.66 -23.90
CA ARG A 371 -14.24 -14.85 -23.23
C ARG A 371 -15.23 -15.67 -24.07
N ARG A 372 -15.40 -15.39 -25.38
CA ARG A 372 -16.25 -16.25 -26.24
C ARG A 372 -15.49 -17.51 -26.67
N GLN A 373 -15.70 -18.60 -25.95
CA GLN A 373 -15.91 -19.90 -26.60
C GLN A 373 -17.37 -20.28 -26.35
N ASN A 374 -18.10 -20.65 -27.40
CA ASN A 374 -19.55 -20.89 -27.47
C ASN A 374 -20.12 -21.96 -26.49
N ASP A 375 -19.34 -22.45 -25.53
CA ASP A 375 -19.68 -23.57 -24.64
C ASP A 375 -19.71 -23.20 -23.15
N ARG A 376 -19.50 -21.93 -22.78
CA ARG A 376 -19.40 -21.52 -21.37
C ARG A 376 -20.36 -20.42 -21.01
N ALA A 377 -21.38 -20.82 -20.27
CA ALA A 377 -22.14 -19.88 -19.50
C ALA A 377 -22.45 -20.49 -18.13
N GLY A 378 -22.48 -19.61 -17.15
CA GLY A 378 -22.41 -19.94 -15.74
C GLY A 378 -21.96 -18.70 -14.99
N LEU A 379 -22.93 -17.98 -14.42
CA LEU A 379 -22.66 -16.99 -13.38
C LEU A 379 -23.56 -17.28 -12.21
N ILE A 380 -23.18 -16.85 -11.02
CA ILE A 380 -24.10 -16.83 -9.87
C ILE A 380 -24.72 -15.45 -9.77
N ARG A 381 -26.06 -15.42 -9.73
CA ARG A 381 -26.82 -14.20 -9.44
C ARG A 381 -27.21 -14.20 -7.97
N LEU A 382 -26.71 -13.22 -7.22
CA LEU A 382 -27.03 -13.00 -5.82
C LEU A 382 -28.20 -12.03 -5.73
N ALA A 383 -29.31 -12.47 -5.13
CA ALA A 383 -30.52 -11.68 -5.00
C ALA A 383 -30.32 -10.42 -4.12
N PRO A 384 -31.22 -9.41 -4.18
CA PRO A 384 -31.13 -8.18 -3.38
C PRO A 384 -31.15 -8.34 -1.85
N LYS A 385 -31.51 -9.54 -1.37
CA LYS A 385 -31.52 -9.86 0.06
C LYS A 385 -30.09 -10.13 0.56
N LYS A 386 -29.96 -10.48 1.83
CA LYS A 386 -28.68 -10.96 2.37
C LYS A 386 -28.42 -12.35 1.80
N GLU A 387 -27.46 -12.45 0.89
CA GLU A 387 -27.06 -13.71 0.28
C GLU A 387 -25.62 -14.05 0.69
N LEU A 388 -25.37 -15.34 0.88
CA LEU A 388 -24.08 -15.88 1.28
C LEU A 388 -23.83 -17.20 0.59
N ALA A 389 -22.64 -17.33 0.02
CA ALA A 389 -22.10 -18.55 -0.54
C ALA A 389 -20.71 -18.78 0.06
N LYS A 390 -20.42 -19.98 0.55
CA LYS A 390 -19.09 -20.34 1.02
C LYS A 390 -18.64 -21.68 0.47
N ARG A 391 -17.34 -21.85 0.23
CA ARG A 391 -16.77 -23.12 -0.23
C ARG A 391 -15.35 -23.30 0.27
N SER A 392 -15.04 -24.52 0.70
CA SER A 392 -13.72 -24.89 1.22
C SER A 392 -12.73 -25.11 0.08
N LEU A 393 -11.50 -24.66 0.28
CA LEU A 393 -10.38 -24.84 -0.63
C LEU A 393 -9.76 -26.23 -0.42
N ALA A 394 -9.39 -26.92 -1.50
CA ALA A 394 -8.61 -28.15 -1.41
C ALA A 394 -7.19 -27.89 -0.90
N HIS A 395 -6.64 -26.73 -1.26
CA HIS A 395 -5.35 -26.25 -0.80
C HIS A 395 -5.56 -24.89 -0.12
N PRO A 396 -5.52 -24.83 1.23
CA PRO A 396 -5.69 -23.58 1.97
C PRO A 396 -4.65 -22.54 1.59
N LEU A 397 -5.06 -21.27 1.60
CA LEU A 397 -4.16 -20.13 1.42
C LEU A 397 -3.43 -19.88 2.75
N ARG A 398 -2.11 -20.02 2.74
CA ARG A 398 -1.26 -19.94 3.93
C ARG A 398 -0.38 -18.71 3.89
N LEU A 399 -0.53 -17.83 4.88
CA LEU A 399 0.32 -16.65 5.05
C LEU A 399 1.56 -16.89 5.93
N ASN A 400 1.62 -18.02 6.62
CA ASN A 400 2.77 -18.41 7.44
C ASN A 400 3.98 -18.98 6.64
N MET A 401 3.92 -18.96 5.31
CA MET A 401 4.96 -19.48 4.41
C MET A 401 5.20 -18.50 3.28
N ASP A 402 6.43 -18.46 2.76
CA ASP A 402 6.74 -17.65 1.59
C ASP A 402 5.95 -18.18 0.39
N ASN A 403 5.05 -17.34 -0.15
CA ASN A 403 4.29 -17.67 -1.35
C ASN A 403 3.70 -16.42 -2.01
N VAL A 404 3.30 -16.54 -3.27
CA VAL A 404 2.56 -15.50 -3.99
C VAL A 404 1.28 -16.11 -4.54
N TYR A 405 0.14 -15.58 -4.15
CA TYR A 405 -1.17 -16.01 -4.64
C TYR A 405 -1.83 -14.89 -5.44
N TYR A 406 -2.64 -15.29 -6.41
CA TYR A 406 -3.48 -14.40 -7.20
C TYR A 406 -4.91 -14.91 -7.14
N LEU A 407 -5.84 -14.07 -6.70
CA LEU A 407 -7.28 -14.29 -6.82
C LEU A 407 -7.82 -13.39 -7.92
N SER A 408 -8.60 -13.94 -8.85
CA SER A 408 -9.41 -13.12 -9.74
C SER A 408 -10.87 -13.55 -9.76
N PHE A 409 -11.76 -12.59 -9.97
CA PHE A 409 -13.18 -12.82 -10.16
C PHE A 409 -13.83 -11.62 -10.86
N SER A 410 -14.92 -11.87 -11.56
CA SER A 410 -15.72 -10.85 -12.22
C SER A 410 -16.89 -10.47 -11.35
N LEU A 411 -17.18 -9.18 -11.24
CA LEU A 411 -18.30 -8.65 -10.46
C LEU A 411 -19.07 -7.63 -11.30
N ARG A 412 -20.39 -7.81 -11.38
CA ARG A 412 -21.31 -6.85 -12.00
C ARG A 412 -22.44 -6.51 -11.04
N LYS A 413 -22.69 -5.20 -10.89
CA LYS A 413 -23.86 -4.69 -10.18
C LYS A 413 -24.98 -4.45 -11.19
N VAL A 414 -26.10 -5.16 -11.06
CA VAL A 414 -27.13 -5.19 -12.10
C VAL A 414 -28.13 -4.06 -11.95
N GLU A 415 -28.59 -3.79 -10.73
CA GLU A 415 -29.68 -2.84 -10.50
C GLU A 415 -29.17 -1.52 -9.89
N ASN A 416 -29.82 -0.43 -10.30
CA ASN A 416 -29.65 0.84 -9.64
C ASN A 416 -30.65 0.94 -8.49
N VAL A 417 -30.17 1.27 -7.30
CA VAL A 417 -30.99 1.38 -6.09
C VAL A 417 -30.79 2.75 -5.48
N ALA A 418 -31.84 3.25 -4.80
CA ALA A 418 -31.86 4.57 -4.18
C ALA A 418 -30.61 4.84 -3.33
N PRO A 419 -30.12 6.10 -3.26
CA PRO A 419 -28.90 6.49 -2.55
C PRO A 419 -28.79 5.98 -1.11
N ASN A 420 -29.92 5.89 -0.40
CA ASN A 420 -30.03 5.51 1.00
C ASN A 420 -30.03 4.00 1.27
N VAL A 421 -30.06 3.14 0.24
CA VAL A 421 -29.98 1.70 0.43
C VAL A 421 -28.51 1.28 0.49
N PRO A 422 -28.05 0.69 1.61
CA PRO A 422 -26.68 0.19 1.71
C PRO A 422 -26.50 -0.98 0.74
N GLN A 423 -25.41 -0.93 -0.02
CA GLN A 423 -25.12 -1.88 -1.07
C GLN A 423 -23.75 -2.47 -0.84
N TYR A 424 -23.66 -3.77 -0.66
CA TYR A 424 -22.40 -4.43 -0.36
C TYR A 424 -22.28 -5.71 -1.17
N ALA A 425 -21.09 -5.97 -1.71
CA ALA A 425 -20.74 -7.22 -2.34
C ALA A 425 -19.26 -7.50 -2.10
N SER A 426 -18.92 -8.69 -1.64
CA SER A 426 -17.54 -9.04 -1.36
C SER A 426 -17.24 -10.50 -1.64
N VAL A 427 -16.04 -10.75 -2.10
CA VAL A 427 -15.37 -12.05 -2.03
C VAL A 427 -14.33 -11.96 -0.90
N SER A 428 -14.31 -12.94 -0.03
CA SER A 428 -13.40 -12.95 1.12
C SER A 428 -12.79 -14.30 1.42
N PHE A 429 -11.53 -14.29 1.86
CA PHE A 429 -10.88 -15.45 2.46
C PHE A 429 -11.12 -15.44 3.96
N ARG A 430 -11.42 -16.63 4.50
CA ARG A 430 -11.79 -16.84 5.90
C ARG A 430 -11.12 -18.10 6.44
N SER A 431 -10.82 -18.07 7.74
CA SER A 431 -10.33 -19.23 8.50
C SER A 431 -11.49 -19.83 9.29
N SER A 432 -11.59 -21.16 9.32
CA SER A 432 -12.50 -21.87 10.22
C SER A 432 -11.89 -22.11 11.62
N ILE A 433 -10.61 -21.76 11.80
CA ILE A 433 -9.89 -21.93 13.07
C ILE A 433 -10.44 -20.95 14.10
N ALA A 434 -10.80 -21.46 15.27
CA ALA A 434 -11.36 -20.68 16.36
C ALA A 434 -10.38 -19.59 16.84
N GLY A 435 -10.87 -18.36 17.01
CA GLY A 435 -10.06 -17.20 17.38
C GLY A 435 -9.43 -16.44 16.20
N GLU A 436 -9.44 -17.01 15.00
CA GLU A 436 -9.02 -16.33 13.76
C GLU A 436 -10.20 -15.72 13.00
N GLU A 437 -11.44 -15.76 13.55
CA GLU A 437 -12.65 -15.39 12.80
C GLU A 437 -12.67 -13.90 12.37
N ARG A 438 -11.89 -13.06 13.06
CA ARG A 438 -11.72 -11.64 12.74
C ARG A 438 -10.71 -11.41 11.61
N ARG A 439 -9.74 -12.32 11.43
CA ARG A 439 -8.74 -12.24 10.35
C ARG A 439 -9.40 -12.67 9.04
N ARG A 440 -9.30 -11.80 8.04
CA ARG A 440 -9.96 -11.96 6.76
C ARG A 440 -9.30 -11.07 5.73
N ILE A 441 -9.28 -11.54 4.49
CA ILE A 441 -9.01 -10.72 3.32
C ILE A 441 -10.36 -10.48 2.65
N VAL A 442 -10.77 -9.23 2.47
CA VAL A 442 -12.08 -8.87 1.91
C VAL A 442 -11.86 -7.94 0.72
N VAL A 443 -12.43 -8.31 -0.42
CA VAL A 443 -12.35 -7.54 -1.66
C VAL A 443 -13.72 -7.43 -2.30
N GLY A 444 -14.08 -6.26 -2.81
CA GLY A 444 -15.32 -6.05 -3.56
C GLY A 444 -15.77 -4.61 -3.51
N MET A 445 -17.00 -4.37 -3.07
CA MET A 445 -17.64 -3.06 -2.95
C MET A 445 -18.20 -2.84 -1.54
N SER A 446 -17.85 -1.70 -0.94
CA SER A 446 -18.34 -1.25 0.36
C SER A 446 -19.79 -0.74 0.29
N SER A 447 -20.41 -0.51 1.46
CA SER A 447 -21.72 0.15 1.58
C SER A 447 -21.77 1.55 0.98
N GLU A 448 -20.62 2.20 0.83
CA GLU A 448 -20.45 3.52 0.20
C GLU A 448 -20.33 3.42 -1.32
N ARG A 449 -20.47 2.22 -1.89
CA ARG A 449 -20.42 1.90 -3.33
C ARG A 449 -19.03 2.05 -3.93
N LEU A 450 -18.00 2.14 -3.09
CA LEU A 450 -16.62 2.22 -3.50
C LEU A 450 -15.99 0.82 -3.51
N PRO A 451 -15.11 0.53 -4.48
CA PRO A 451 -14.12 -0.53 -4.33
C PRO A 451 -13.48 -0.56 -2.94
N ILE A 452 -13.36 -1.76 -2.38
CA ILE A 452 -12.77 -1.96 -1.04
C ILE A 452 -11.76 -3.11 -1.05
N LEU A 453 -10.65 -2.90 -0.36
CA LEU A 453 -9.69 -3.92 0.06
C LEU A 453 -9.51 -3.81 1.57
N SER A 454 -9.76 -4.89 2.29
CA SER A 454 -9.54 -4.95 3.74
C SER A 454 -8.77 -6.20 4.15
N HIS A 455 -7.79 -6.01 5.02
CA HIS A 455 -6.97 -7.05 5.63
C HIS A 455 -6.42 -6.54 6.95
N ASN A 456 -6.49 -7.37 8.00
CA ASN A 456 -6.17 -6.97 9.38
C ASN A 456 -6.96 -5.70 9.80
N ASP A 457 -6.27 -4.70 10.32
CA ASP A 457 -6.87 -3.42 10.73
C ASP A 457 -6.91 -2.38 9.58
N GLN A 458 -6.53 -2.79 8.37
CA GLN A 458 -6.53 -1.92 7.20
C GLN A 458 -7.85 -2.08 6.42
N ASN A 459 -8.52 -0.95 6.16
CA ASN A 459 -9.74 -0.89 5.38
C ASN A 459 -9.65 0.26 4.38
N LEU A 460 -9.31 -0.08 3.13
CA LEU A 460 -8.96 0.86 2.09
C LEU A 460 -10.10 0.92 1.06
N GLN A 461 -10.70 2.09 0.89
CA GLN A 461 -11.71 2.35 -0.12
C GLN A 461 -11.14 3.25 -1.22
N VAL A 462 -11.53 3.01 -2.48
CA VAL A 462 -10.93 3.68 -3.64
C VAL A 462 -12.03 4.25 -4.54
N ALA A 463 -11.85 5.47 -5.02
CA ALA A 463 -12.71 6.09 -6.04
C ALA A 463 -12.18 5.82 -7.47
N PRO A 464 -13.04 5.83 -8.50
CA PRO A 464 -14.48 6.08 -8.49
C PRO A 464 -15.31 4.88 -8.01
N PRO A 465 -16.60 5.08 -7.67
CA PRO A 465 -17.51 3.98 -7.37
C PRO A 465 -17.75 3.06 -8.57
N LEU A 466 -18.16 1.82 -8.30
CA LEU A 466 -18.54 0.87 -9.36
C LEU A 466 -19.84 1.32 -10.03
N MET A 467 -19.84 1.34 -11.36
CA MET A 467 -20.98 1.74 -12.16
C MET A 467 -22.00 0.60 -12.32
N VAL A 468 -23.28 0.96 -12.42
CA VAL A 468 -24.36 -0.01 -12.60
C VAL A 468 -24.36 -0.52 -14.04
N GLY A 469 -24.48 -1.83 -14.23
CA GLY A 469 -24.47 -2.50 -15.53
C GLY A 469 -23.07 -2.77 -16.07
N GLU A 470 -22.04 -2.14 -15.52
CA GLU A 470 -20.65 -2.33 -15.93
C GLU A 470 -20.04 -3.59 -15.30
N SER A 471 -19.20 -4.26 -16.09
CA SER A 471 -18.46 -5.46 -15.70
C SER A 471 -17.06 -5.09 -15.24
N TYR A 472 -16.69 -5.55 -14.05
CA TYR A 472 -15.35 -5.34 -13.51
C TYR A 472 -14.66 -6.67 -13.22
N LEU A 473 -13.39 -6.79 -13.61
CA LEU A 473 -12.53 -7.89 -13.19
C LEU A 473 -11.66 -7.42 -12.03
N PHE A 474 -11.82 -8.07 -10.89
CA PHE A 474 -10.97 -7.88 -9.72
C PHE A 474 -9.81 -8.86 -9.82
N VAL A 475 -8.58 -8.36 -9.65
CA VAL A 475 -7.37 -9.19 -9.53
C VAL A 475 -6.64 -8.77 -8.27
N VAL A 476 -6.50 -9.71 -7.34
CA VAL A 476 -5.88 -9.53 -6.03
C VAL A 476 -4.59 -10.32 -6.03
N LYS A 477 -3.49 -9.67 -5.68
CA LYS A 477 -2.20 -10.29 -5.41
C LYS A 477 -1.98 -10.34 -3.90
N ILE A 478 -1.67 -11.51 -3.38
CA ILE A 478 -1.43 -11.76 -1.96
C ILE A 478 0.00 -12.27 -1.84
N VAL A 479 0.87 -11.45 -1.27
CA VAL A 479 2.26 -11.77 -1.03
C VAL A 479 2.37 -12.23 0.41
N ALA A 480 2.69 -13.52 0.57
CA ALA A 480 2.81 -14.20 1.84
C ALA A 480 4.27 -14.34 2.24
N GLY A 481 4.59 -14.09 3.51
CA GLY A 481 5.95 -14.17 4.03
C GLY A 481 6.03 -14.92 5.37
N SER A 482 6.86 -15.95 5.42
CA SER A 482 7.19 -16.66 6.68
C SER A 482 7.99 -15.78 7.65
N SER A 483 8.88 -14.96 7.09
CA SER A 483 9.81 -14.09 7.82
C SER A 483 9.85 -12.66 7.28
N THR A 484 9.01 -12.37 6.29
CA THR A 484 8.80 -11.04 5.71
C THR A 484 7.34 -10.66 5.93
N PRO A 485 7.00 -9.37 6.03
CA PRO A 485 5.60 -8.96 6.19
C PRO A 485 4.78 -9.35 4.95
N ASP A 486 3.49 -9.55 5.11
CA ASP A 486 2.57 -9.78 4.00
C ASP A 486 2.15 -8.46 3.36
N GLN A 487 1.79 -8.52 2.09
CA GLN A 487 1.20 -7.38 1.40
C GLN A 487 0.13 -7.83 0.41
N ILE A 488 -1.00 -7.12 0.40
CA ILE A 488 -2.11 -7.39 -0.50
C ILE A 488 -2.31 -6.21 -1.43
N LEU A 489 -2.37 -6.51 -2.72
CA LEU A 489 -2.53 -5.53 -3.78
C LEU A 489 -3.79 -5.88 -4.57
N LEU A 490 -4.57 -4.86 -4.92
CA LEU A 490 -5.80 -5.00 -5.70
C LEU A 490 -5.68 -4.15 -6.97
N ARG A 491 -5.98 -4.76 -8.11
CA ARG A 491 -6.20 -4.09 -9.39
C ARG A 491 -7.59 -4.42 -9.89
N ILE A 492 -8.34 -3.40 -10.27
CA ILE A 492 -9.67 -3.53 -10.86
C ILE A 492 -9.59 -3.11 -12.32
N TYR A 493 -10.06 -3.96 -13.21
CA TYR A 493 -10.10 -3.73 -14.65
C TYR A 493 -11.54 -3.51 -15.10
N SER A 494 -11.76 -2.53 -15.98
CA SER A 494 -13.02 -2.38 -16.71
C SER A 494 -12.95 -3.13 -18.04
N LYS A 495 -14.07 -3.24 -18.75
CA LYS A 495 -14.15 -3.91 -20.06
C LYS A 495 -13.19 -3.29 -21.09
N GLU A 496 -12.93 -1.98 -20.99
CA GLU A 496 -12.08 -1.20 -21.91
C GLU A 496 -10.58 -1.38 -21.65
N GLU A 497 -10.19 -1.89 -20.48
CA GLU A 497 -8.81 -2.10 -20.08
C GLU A 497 -8.63 -3.55 -19.61
N PRO A 498 -8.56 -4.55 -20.51
CA PRO A 498 -8.33 -5.93 -20.12
C PRO A 498 -6.92 -6.13 -19.53
N PRO A 499 -6.71 -7.15 -18.68
CA PRO A 499 -5.41 -7.46 -18.11
C PRO A 499 -4.41 -7.84 -19.20
N GLN A 500 -3.15 -7.43 -19.02
CA GLN A 500 -2.05 -7.76 -19.90
C GLN A 500 -1.43 -9.13 -19.54
N ALA A 501 -0.58 -9.67 -20.43
CA ALA A 501 0.10 -10.95 -20.20
C ALA A 501 1.05 -10.93 -19.00
N SER A 502 1.61 -9.76 -18.67
CA SER A 502 2.48 -9.57 -17.51
C SER A 502 1.79 -8.79 -16.40
N GLU A 503 2.25 -9.01 -15.17
CA GLU A 503 1.78 -8.27 -14.00
C GLU A 503 1.92 -6.75 -14.19
N PRO A 504 0.87 -5.96 -13.91
CA PRO A 504 0.88 -4.51 -14.11
C PRO A 504 1.90 -3.83 -13.19
N SER A 505 2.39 -2.68 -13.61
CA SER A 505 3.17 -1.78 -12.75
C SER A 505 2.27 -0.99 -11.80
N ALA A 506 1.02 -0.68 -12.20
CA ALA A 506 0.08 0.11 -11.44
C ALA A 506 -1.02 -0.74 -10.77
N TRP A 507 -1.23 -0.50 -9.48
CA TRP A 507 -2.26 -1.15 -8.66
C TRP A 507 -3.32 -0.14 -8.24
N THR A 508 -4.59 -0.55 -8.18
CA THR A 508 -5.69 0.31 -7.73
C THR A 508 -5.54 0.67 -6.26
N VAL A 509 -5.11 -0.28 -5.42
CA VAL A 509 -4.80 -0.06 -4.01
C VAL A 509 -3.88 -1.15 -3.47
N MET A 510 -3.08 -0.79 -2.47
CA MET A 510 -2.13 -1.68 -1.81
C MET A 510 -2.23 -1.50 -0.30
N THR A 511 -2.19 -2.59 0.46
CA THR A 511 -2.05 -2.51 1.92
C THR A 511 -0.63 -2.10 2.30
N ARG A 512 -0.49 -1.53 3.50
CA ARG A 512 0.81 -1.41 4.17
C ARG A 512 1.30 -2.82 4.53
N PRO A 513 2.62 -3.08 4.49
CA PRO A 513 3.17 -4.36 4.93
C PRO A 513 2.79 -4.65 6.39
N ASP A 514 2.27 -5.84 6.66
CA ASP A 514 1.84 -6.27 7.99
C ASP A 514 1.97 -7.80 8.11
N PHE A 515 2.20 -8.32 9.32
CA PHE A 515 2.37 -9.76 9.52
C PHE A 515 1.04 -10.45 9.80
N ASP A 516 0.75 -11.50 9.04
CA ASP A 516 -0.37 -12.41 9.23
C ASP A 516 0.13 -13.86 9.06
N HIS A 517 -0.31 -14.74 9.94
CA HIS A 517 0.04 -16.16 9.90
C HIS A 517 -1.18 -17.06 9.72
N THR A 518 -2.33 -16.45 9.42
CA THR A 518 -3.62 -17.12 9.25
C THR A 518 -3.57 -18.10 8.09
N GLU A 519 -4.18 -19.27 8.29
CA GLU A 519 -4.49 -20.23 7.24
C GLU A 519 -5.95 -20.05 6.82
N TYR A 520 -6.16 -19.56 5.61
CA TYR A 520 -7.49 -19.38 5.05
C TYR A 520 -7.92 -20.62 4.28
N ASP A 521 -8.90 -21.34 4.81
CA ASP A 521 -9.35 -22.64 4.31
C ASP A 521 -10.63 -22.57 3.47
N HIS A 522 -11.28 -21.41 3.42
CA HIS A 522 -12.47 -21.23 2.59
C HIS A 522 -12.60 -19.82 2.02
N ILE A 523 -13.30 -19.77 0.89
CA ILE A 523 -13.75 -18.54 0.26
C ILE A 523 -15.23 -18.31 0.61
N MET A 524 -15.60 -17.04 0.78
CA MET A 524 -16.97 -16.62 1.05
C MET A 524 -17.34 -15.43 0.16
N ILE A 525 -18.42 -15.61 -0.60
CA ILE A 525 -19.08 -14.56 -1.38
C ILE A 525 -20.30 -14.09 -0.59
N TYR A 526 -20.41 -12.79 -0.36
CA TYR A 526 -21.50 -12.21 0.39
C TYR A 526 -22.00 -10.95 -0.30
N SER A 527 -23.32 -10.76 -0.35
CA SER A 527 -23.92 -9.54 -0.88
C SER A 527 -25.18 -9.12 -0.14
N GLN A 528 -25.50 -7.83 -0.24
CA GLN A 528 -26.72 -7.25 0.29
C GLN A 528 -27.13 -6.00 -0.50
N GLY A 529 -28.44 -5.76 -0.58
CA GLY A 529 -29.05 -4.48 -0.93
C GLY A 529 -29.42 -4.33 -2.39
N THR A 530 -28.82 -5.12 -3.28
CA THR A 530 -29.14 -5.16 -4.71
C THR A 530 -28.69 -6.48 -5.35
N THR A 531 -29.06 -6.69 -6.60
CA THR A 531 -28.65 -7.85 -7.39
C THR A 531 -27.22 -7.69 -7.86
N TYR A 532 -26.39 -8.69 -7.58
CA TYR A 532 -25.02 -8.80 -8.09
C TYR A 532 -24.84 -10.10 -8.86
N GLU A 533 -23.93 -10.06 -9.81
CA GLU A 533 -23.49 -11.24 -10.55
C GLU A 533 -22.00 -11.42 -10.31
N VAL A 534 -21.60 -12.66 -10.05
CA VAL A 534 -20.20 -13.07 -9.88
C VAL A 534 -19.90 -14.21 -10.85
N ASP A 535 -18.74 -14.14 -11.48
CA ASP A 535 -18.29 -15.10 -12.50
C ASP A 535 -16.76 -15.28 -12.46
N GLU A 536 -16.25 -16.38 -12.99
CA GLU A 536 -14.85 -16.76 -13.15
C GLU A 536 -13.97 -16.57 -11.89
N VAL A 537 -14.28 -17.28 -10.81
CA VAL A 537 -13.40 -17.29 -9.64
C VAL A 537 -12.17 -18.14 -9.92
N ARG A 538 -10.98 -17.53 -9.93
CA ARG A 538 -9.68 -18.21 -10.13
C ARG A 538 -8.76 -17.92 -8.94
N LEU A 539 -8.17 -18.95 -8.37
CA LEU A 539 -7.08 -18.85 -7.40
C LEU A 539 -5.85 -19.51 -8.00
N ALA A 540 -4.74 -18.77 -8.13
CA ALA A 540 -3.52 -19.25 -8.76
C ALA A 540 -2.26 -18.77 -8.02
N THR A 541 -1.09 -19.27 -8.42
CA THR A 541 0.23 -18.81 -7.96
C THR A 541 0.97 -17.98 -9.02
N THR A 542 0.39 -17.82 -10.20
CA THR A 542 0.95 -17.03 -11.31
C THR A 542 -0.06 -16.00 -11.81
N TRP A 543 0.44 -14.86 -12.28
CA TRP A 543 -0.38 -13.80 -12.89
C TRP A 543 -1.14 -14.31 -14.11
N GLU A 544 -0.44 -15.04 -14.99
CA GLU A 544 -0.99 -15.56 -16.25
C GLU A 544 -2.17 -16.51 -15.98
N ALA A 545 -2.08 -17.45 -15.04
CA ALA A 545 -3.18 -18.36 -14.73
C ALA A 545 -4.40 -17.65 -14.13
N ALA A 546 -4.17 -16.61 -13.32
CA ALA A 546 -5.25 -15.82 -12.73
C ALA A 546 -5.94 -14.89 -13.75
N THR A 547 -5.27 -14.46 -14.81
CA THR A 547 -5.79 -13.47 -15.77
C THR A 547 -6.05 -14.01 -17.16
N SER A 548 -5.66 -15.26 -17.43
CA SER A 548 -5.83 -15.90 -18.74
C SER A 548 -7.31 -15.95 -19.15
N SER A 549 -7.56 -15.59 -20.40
CA SER A 549 -8.86 -15.79 -21.06
C SER A 549 -9.10 -17.25 -21.46
N ALA A 550 -8.07 -18.11 -21.38
CA ALA A 550 -8.21 -19.52 -21.70
C ALA A 550 -9.04 -20.24 -20.63
N THR A 551 -9.79 -21.22 -21.14
CA THR A 551 -10.56 -22.18 -20.37
C THR A 551 -9.62 -23.07 -19.55
N PRO A 552 -9.67 -23.03 -18.21
CA PRO A 552 -8.87 -23.95 -17.41
C PRO A 552 -9.34 -25.38 -17.62
N GLN A 553 -8.39 -26.29 -17.77
CA GLN A 553 -8.63 -27.73 -17.63
C GLN A 553 -8.21 -28.18 -16.23
N PRO A 554 -8.91 -29.16 -15.64
CA PRO A 554 -8.46 -29.76 -14.40
C PRO A 554 -7.03 -30.29 -14.58
N PRO A 555 -6.15 -30.17 -13.57
CA PRO A 555 -4.83 -30.78 -13.63
C PRO A 555 -4.97 -32.25 -13.99
N LEU A 556 -4.16 -32.74 -14.93
CA LEU A 556 -4.04 -34.17 -15.18
C LEU A 556 -3.63 -34.83 -13.85
N GLU A 557 -4.44 -35.78 -13.36
CA GLU A 557 -4.06 -36.59 -12.20
C GLU A 557 -2.68 -37.21 -12.47
N GLN A 558 -1.69 -36.85 -11.66
CA GLN A 558 -0.33 -37.39 -11.75
C GLN A 558 -0.21 -38.74 -11.05
#